data_AF-A0A812JHH7-F1
#
_entry.id   AF-A0A812JHH7-F1
#
_cell.length_a   1.000
_cell.length_b   1.000
_cell.length_c   1.000
_cell.angle_alpha   90.00
_cell.angle_beta   90.00
_cell.angle_gamma   90.00
#
_symmetry.space_group_name_H-M   'P 1'
#
loop_
_entity.id
_entity.type
_entity.pdbx_description
1 polymer ?
#
loop_
_entity_poly.entity_id
_entity_poly.type
_entity_poly.pdbx_seq_one_letter_code
_entity_poly.pdbx_strand_id
1 'polypeptide(L)'
;MSRRCVSEGTVSDAETEPDAADPGEMCEMQNLLDTNEHSVSDGLWPIYDQCIIIALAQFACAPLIFVVSCRGNDHAAGLILVLMLFCSVGLQYWLAGKLIVWLERQPRGKWQHSIDALSHLNGRCGMHCLTSGGLACLFGMLEAVDPALDAWAAANAYSLYTGPVRQKFTASWEGAPLVGWLVARLGLPAILFSILLGSMLCQLIALCWLVQRHAGRFDKFEGDGDEEAVFAMWYNWKHTTDIGGLLILHDVFDKLLHAELEQDEDSKLYPVVDRFHSFIPKVVAEALPGFWFQITVFALTYDSCPFNKYVVNIASITSSIVCVSNLLRLQMTTLCEKWHYTPKRPSASAGGLYWLNLPVVLLALCCFIACLARFAGVWICPSHILELSHGCF
;
A
#
# COMPACT_ATOMS: atom_id res chain seq x y z
N MET A 1 21.13 -50.11 -35.57
CA MET A 1 21.43 -49.65 -36.95
C MET A 1 22.09 -48.29 -36.84
N SER A 2 23.41 -48.22 -36.68
CA SER A 2 24.46 -48.29 -37.71
C SER A 2 24.74 -46.93 -38.39
N ARG A 3 25.78 -46.26 -37.87
CA ARG A 3 26.76 -45.33 -38.45
C ARG A 3 26.49 -44.71 -39.83
N ARG A 4 26.80 -43.41 -39.94
CA ARG A 4 27.66 -42.88 -41.01
C ARG A 4 28.43 -41.64 -40.55
N CYS A 5 29.72 -41.83 -40.28
CA CYS A 5 30.76 -40.83 -40.48
C CYS A 5 31.09 -40.82 -41.98
N VAL A 6 31.32 -39.63 -42.55
CA VAL A 6 32.07 -39.46 -43.80
C VAL A 6 33.12 -38.39 -43.53
N SER A 7 34.36 -38.78 -43.79
CA SER A 7 35.57 -37.96 -43.82
C SER A 7 36.13 -37.95 -45.26
N GLU A 8 37.10 -37.06 -45.49
CA GLU A 8 38.06 -36.94 -46.62
C GLU A 8 37.62 -35.99 -47.77
N GLY A 9 38.46 -35.08 -48.29
CA GLY A 9 39.92 -34.92 -48.19
C GLY A 9 40.41 -33.48 -48.53
N THR A 10 41.61 -33.07 -48.08
CA THR A 10 42.91 -32.93 -48.82
C THR A 10 42.92 -31.92 -49.97
N VAL A 11 43.92 -31.07 -50.26
CA VAL A 11 45.15 -30.48 -49.66
C VAL A 11 45.69 -29.51 -50.73
N SER A 12 46.36 -28.42 -50.32
CA SER A 12 47.33 -27.57 -51.04
C SER A 12 46.83 -26.60 -52.13
N ASP A 13 47.04 -25.30 -51.93
CA ASP A 13 48.20 -24.61 -52.53
C ASP A 13 48.46 -23.25 -51.86
N ALA A 14 49.74 -22.93 -51.76
CA ALA A 14 50.31 -21.78 -51.09
C ALA A 14 50.40 -20.59 -52.05
N GLU A 15 49.83 -19.44 -51.64
CA GLU A 15 50.25 -18.13 -52.13
C GLU A 15 50.51 -17.22 -50.93
N THR A 16 51.69 -16.61 -50.96
CA THR A 16 52.24 -15.76 -49.92
C THR A 16 51.80 -14.33 -50.22
N GLU A 17 50.79 -13.85 -49.50
CA GLU A 17 50.33 -12.46 -49.54
C GLU A 17 50.76 -11.69 -48.28
N PRO A 18 51.01 -10.37 -48.41
CA PRO A 18 51.76 -9.59 -47.43
C PRO A 18 50.94 -9.29 -46.17
N ASP A 19 51.65 -9.20 -45.04
CA ASP A 19 51.20 -8.83 -43.69
C ASP A 19 50.12 -7.73 -43.70
N ALA A 20 48.86 -8.16 -43.81
CA ALA A 20 47.70 -7.37 -43.49
C ALA A 20 47.52 -7.47 -41.97
N ALA A 21 47.58 -6.32 -41.30
CA ALA A 21 47.30 -6.19 -39.88
C ALA A 21 46.03 -6.99 -39.52
N ASP A 22 46.18 -7.96 -38.64
CA ASP A 22 45.16 -8.95 -38.27
C ASP A 22 43.84 -8.24 -37.87
N PRO A 23 42.80 -8.28 -38.71
CA PRO A 23 41.50 -7.70 -38.37
C PRO A 23 40.81 -8.47 -37.23
N GLY A 24 41.37 -9.62 -36.81
CA GLY A 24 40.90 -10.43 -35.70
C GLY A 24 40.96 -9.73 -34.34
N GLU A 25 42.01 -8.96 -34.04
CA GLU A 25 42.15 -8.31 -32.72
C GLU A 25 41.17 -7.13 -32.54
N MET A 26 40.82 -6.40 -33.61
CA MET A 26 39.76 -5.39 -33.52
C MET A 26 38.37 -6.03 -33.38
N CYS A 27 38.15 -7.21 -33.95
CA CYS A 27 36.87 -7.92 -33.82
C CYS A 27 36.70 -8.52 -32.41
N GLU A 28 37.77 -9.00 -31.77
CA GLU A 28 37.75 -9.42 -30.37
C GLU A 28 37.60 -8.25 -29.40
N MET A 29 38.21 -7.09 -29.67
CA MET A 29 38.04 -5.91 -28.80
C MET A 29 36.66 -5.25 -28.98
N GLN A 30 36.08 -5.30 -30.19
CA GLN A 30 34.69 -4.91 -30.44
C GLN A 30 33.71 -5.91 -29.82
N ASN A 31 33.97 -7.22 -29.89
CA ASN A 31 33.20 -8.24 -29.17
C ASN A 31 33.38 -8.13 -27.66
N LEU A 32 34.51 -7.67 -27.14
CA LEU A 32 34.70 -7.42 -25.71
C LEU A 32 33.97 -6.15 -25.24
N LEU A 33 33.88 -5.13 -26.10
CA LEU A 33 33.08 -3.92 -25.89
C LEU A 33 31.57 -4.17 -26.08
N ASP A 34 31.18 -5.10 -26.96
CA ASP A 34 29.81 -5.59 -27.14
C ASP A 34 29.44 -6.71 -26.13
N THR A 35 30.40 -7.42 -25.51
CA THR A 35 30.12 -8.22 -24.28
C THR A 35 30.16 -7.37 -23.01
N ASN A 36 30.61 -6.12 -23.14
CA ASN A 36 30.22 -5.00 -22.29
C ASN A 36 28.94 -4.33 -22.80
N GLU A 37 28.12 -5.04 -23.61
CA GLU A 37 26.65 -4.96 -23.50
C GLU A 37 26.40 -4.95 -22.01
N HIS A 38 26.11 -3.73 -21.54
CA HIS A 38 25.94 -3.40 -20.16
C HIS A 38 25.06 -4.50 -19.61
N SER A 39 25.62 -5.31 -18.70
CA SER A 39 24.86 -6.35 -18.05
C SER A 39 23.52 -5.72 -17.74
N VAL A 40 22.47 -6.23 -18.40
CA VAL A 40 21.09 -5.77 -18.28
C VAL A 40 20.59 -6.23 -16.90
N SER A 41 21.38 -5.87 -15.90
CA SER A 41 21.35 -6.22 -14.49
C SER A 41 21.23 -4.93 -13.67
N ASP A 42 20.83 -3.82 -14.30
CA ASP A 42 19.92 -2.88 -13.63
C ASP A 42 18.60 -3.63 -13.44
N GLY A 43 18.64 -4.66 -12.59
CA GLY A 43 17.54 -5.57 -12.37
C GLY A 43 16.35 -4.79 -11.81
N LEU A 44 15.17 -5.35 -12.01
CA LEU A 44 13.94 -4.81 -11.44
C LEU A 44 13.96 -4.91 -9.89
N TRP A 45 14.77 -5.82 -9.33
CA TRP A 45 14.89 -6.10 -7.90
C TRP A 45 15.32 -4.90 -7.03
N PRO A 46 16.37 -4.13 -7.37
CA PRO A 46 16.69 -2.88 -6.67
C PRO A 46 15.52 -1.90 -6.49
N ILE A 47 14.60 -1.82 -7.45
CA ILE A 47 13.41 -0.94 -7.34
C ILE A 47 12.45 -1.51 -6.29
N TYR A 48 12.23 -2.82 -6.30
CA TYR A 48 11.38 -3.52 -5.32
C TYR A 48 11.92 -3.40 -3.89
N ASP A 49 13.22 -3.64 -3.71
CA ASP A 49 13.88 -3.52 -2.41
C ASP A 49 13.74 -2.10 -1.86
N GLN A 50 13.85 -1.09 -2.72
CA GLN A 50 13.64 0.30 -2.33
C GLN A 50 12.20 0.57 -1.90
N CYS A 51 11.20 -0.04 -2.55
CA CYS A 51 9.81 0.00 -2.06
C CYS A 51 9.70 -0.57 -0.64
N ILE A 52 10.27 -1.75 -0.40
CA ILE A 52 10.23 -2.39 0.93
C ILE A 52 10.91 -1.51 1.98
N ILE A 53 12.08 -0.93 1.67
CA ILE A 53 12.81 -0.06 2.59
C ILE A 53 11.97 1.18 2.96
N ILE A 54 11.30 1.81 1.99
CA ILE A 54 10.44 2.97 2.27
C ILE A 54 9.26 2.57 3.14
N ALA A 55 8.60 1.45 2.84
CA ALA A 55 7.51 0.92 3.65
C ALA A 55 7.96 0.65 5.11
N LEU A 56 9.09 -0.01 5.30
CA LEU A 56 9.67 -0.26 6.62
C LEU A 56 10.01 1.03 7.37
N ALA A 57 10.51 2.04 6.66
CA ALA A 57 10.79 3.36 7.24
C ALA A 57 9.50 4.05 7.72
N GLN A 58 8.40 3.97 6.95
CA GLN A 58 7.10 4.49 7.37
C GLN A 58 6.58 3.79 8.64
N PHE A 59 6.70 2.46 8.72
CA PHE A 59 6.36 1.73 9.95
C PHE A 59 7.24 2.17 11.14
N ALA A 60 8.53 2.40 10.93
CA ALA A 60 9.43 2.84 12.01
C ALA A 60 9.11 4.27 12.52
N CYS A 61 8.51 5.12 11.68
CA CYS A 61 8.17 6.49 12.04
C CYS A 61 7.01 6.61 13.03
N ALA A 62 6.03 5.71 13.00
CA ALA A 62 4.86 5.78 13.89
C ALA A 62 5.25 5.70 15.39
N PRO A 63 6.06 4.71 15.86
CA PRO A 63 6.55 4.68 17.23
C PRO A 63 7.37 5.92 17.63
N LEU A 64 8.18 6.45 16.69
CA LEU A 64 8.96 7.66 16.94
C LEU A 64 8.06 8.87 17.21
N ILE A 65 7.04 9.07 16.37
CA ILE A 65 6.06 10.15 16.52
C ILE A 65 5.28 10.00 17.83
N PHE A 66 4.86 8.78 18.16
CA PHE A 66 4.21 8.50 19.44
C PHE A 66 5.08 8.92 20.63
N VAL A 67 6.36 8.54 20.65
CA VAL A 67 7.28 8.87 21.75
C VAL A 67 7.55 10.38 21.85
N VAL A 68 7.72 11.05 20.71
CA VAL A 68 7.98 12.50 20.66
C VAL A 68 6.77 13.28 21.15
N SER A 69 5.56 12.96 20.68
CA SER A 69 4.33 13.62 21.12
C SER A 69 3.97 13.28 22.57
N CYS A 70 4.17 12.04 23.03
CA CYS A 70 3.95 11.67 24.44
C CYS A 70 4.80 12.47 25.42
N ARG A 71 5.96 13.00 24.98
CA ARG A 71 6.82 13.88 25.78
C ARG A 71 6.39 15.36 25.75
N GLY A 72 5.28 15.69 25.09
CA GLY A 72 4.76 17.05 24.95
C GLY A 72 5.42 17.87 23.83
N ASN A 73 6.21 17.24 22.95
CA ASN A 73 6.91 17.93 21.86
C ASN A 73 6.11 17.86 20.54
N ASP A 74 4.86 18.32 20.55
CA ASP A 74 3.94 18.23 19.41
C ASP A 74 4.47 18.93 18.14
N HIS A 75 5.22 20.02 18.29
CA HIS A 75 5.85 20.71 17.16
C HIS A 75 6.90 19.83 16.45
N ALA A 76 7.69 19.09 17.22
CA ALA A 76 8.69 18.17 16.66
C ALA A 76 8.02 16.97 15.99
N ALA A 77 6.95 16.43 16.58
CA ALA A 77 6.14 15.39 15.98
C ALA A 77 5.55 15.83 14.63
N GLY A 78 4.97 17.05 14.57
CA GLY A 78 4.47 17.64 13.34
C GLY A 78 5.55 17.85 12.27
N LEU A 79 6.74 18.31 12.67
CA LEU A 79 7.87 18.46 11.74
C LEU A 79 8.34 17.12 11.17
N ILE A 80 8.42 16.07 12.00
CA ILE A 80 8.77 14.71 11.56
C ILE A 80 7.73 14.21 10.56
N LEU A 81 6.44 14.41 10.83
CA LEU A 81 5.36 13.99 9.95
C LEU A 81 5.43 14.69 8.59
N VAL A 82 5.62 16.02 8.58
CA VAL A 82 5.77 16.80 7.34
C VAL A 82 7.00 16.37 6.55
N LEU A 83 8.14 16.14 7.21
CA LEU A 83 9.35 15.65 6.56
C LEU A 83 9.13 14.25 5.97
N MET A 84 8.54 13.34 6.74
CA MET A 84 8.20 12.00 6.30
C MET A 84 7.30 12.03 5.07
N LEU A 85 6.31 12.91 5.06
CA LEU A 85 5.41 13.09 3.94
C LEU A 85 6.17 13.46 2.66
N PHE A 86 6.95 14.54 2.71
CA PHE A 86 7.69 15.02 1.53
C PHE A 86 8.75 14.03 1.07
N CYS A 87 9.47 13.38 2.00
CA CYS A 87 10.44 12.36 1.68
C CYS A 87 9.79 11.12 1.05
N SER A 88 8.69 10.62 1.61
CA SER A 88 7.98 9.44 1.06
C SER A 88 7.44 9.74 -0.34
N VAL A 89 6.77 10.87 -0.54
CA VAL A 89 6.26 11.29 -1.85
C VAL A 89 7.41 11.44 -2.86
N GLY A 90 8.49 12.13 -2.50
CA GLY A 90 9.64 12.33 -3.36
C GLY A 90 10.32 11.02 -3.77
N LEU A 91 10.51 10.11 -2.82
CA LEU A 91 11.10 8.79 -3.08
C LEU A 91 10.20 7.93 -3.96
N GLN A 92 8.88 7.95 -3.76
CA GLN A 92 7.94 7.22 -4.60
C GLN A 92 7.94 7.72 -6.05
N TYR A 93 7.94 9.04 -6.28
CA TYR A 93 8.06 9.59 -7.64
C TYR A 93 9.39 9.24 -8.29
N TRP A 94 10.49 9.29 -7.53
CA TRP A 94 11.80 8.89 -8.03
C TRP A 94 11.85 7.41 -8.42
N LEU A 95 11.24 6.53 -7.62
CA LEU A 95 11.12 5.10 -7.95
C LEU A 95 10.24 4.85 -9.18
N ALA A 96 9.12 5.59 -9.31
CA ALA A 96 8.27 5.52 -10.49
C ALA A 96 9.06 5.94 -11.75
N GLY A 97 9.84 7.02 -11.67
CA GLY A 97 10.72 7.46 -12.76
C GLY A 97 11.78 6.41 -13.12
N LYS A 98 12.40 5.77 -12.13
CA LYS A 98 13.33 4.65 -12.36
C LYS A 98 12.67 3.46 -13.05
N LEU A 99 11.45 3.11 -12.64
CA LEU A 99 10.68 2.03 -13.25
C LEU A 99 10.36 2.34 -14.72
N ILE A 100 9.95 3.58 -15.01
CA ILE A 100 9.68 4.01 -16.39
C ILE A 100 10.95 3.92 -17.24
N VAL A 101 12.09 4.44 -16.75
CA VAL A 101 13.37 4.34 -17.46
C VAL A 101 13.77 2.87 -17.68
N TRP A 102 13.51 2.00 -16.70
CA TRP A 102 13.75 0.57 -16.84
C TRP A 102 12.86 -0.05 -17.93
N LEU A 103 11.56 0.25 -17.94
CA LEU A 103 10.60 -0.21 -18.95
C LEU A 103 10.99 0.25 -20.36
N GLU A 104 11.40 1.51 -20.52
CA GLU A 104 11.81 2.09 -21.81
C GLU A 104 13.08 1.44 -22.39
N ARG A 105 13.92 0.85 -21.54
CA ARG A 105 15.12 0.09 -21.95
C ARG A 105 14.80 -1.34 -22.38
N GLN A 106 13.64 -1.87 -22.02
CA GLN A 106 13.25 -3.23 -22.40
C GLN A 106 12.89 -3.32 -23.90
N PRO A 107 12.89 -4.53 -24.49
CA PRO A 107 12.47 -4.72 -25.87
C PRO A 107 11.06 -4.19 -26.11
N ARG A 108 10.93 -3.16 -26.96
CA ARG A 108 9.67 -2.42 -27.16
C ARG A 108 8.48 -3.32 -27.49
N GLY A 109 8.67 -4.39 -28.26
CA GLY A 109 7.59 -5.30 -28.62
C GLY A 109 6.85 -5.92 -27.43
N LYS A 110 7.55 -6.20 -26.32
CA LYS A 110 6.98 -6.88 -25.14
C LYS A 110 6.37 -5.93 -24.12
N TRP A 111 6.88 -4.71 -24.00
CA TRP A 111 6.53 -3.78 -22.90
C TRP A 111 5.86 -2.49 -23.36
N GLN A 112 5.53 -2.35 -24.65
CA GLN A 112 5.00 -1.10 -25.19
C GLN A 112 3.72 -0.66 -24.48
N HIS A 113 2.81 -1.58 -24.19
CA HIS A 113 1.55 -1.29 -23.48
C HIS A 113 1.81 -0.79 -22.05
N SER A 114 2.77 -1.38 -21.34
CA SER A 114 3.16 -0.95 -20.01
C SER A 114 3.75 0.48 -20.05
N ILE A 115 4.57 0.78 -21.06
CA ILE A 115 5.13 2.13 -21.30
C ILE A 115 4.01 3.11 -21.62
N ASP A 116 3.09 2.75 -22.52
CA ASP A 116 1.97 3.59 -22.94
C ASP A 116 1.03 3.90 -21.76
N ALA A 117 0.76 2.91 -20.91
CA ALA A 117 -0.04 3.08 -19.70
C ALA A 117 0.57 4.10 -18.71
N LEU A 118 1.90 4.22 -18.68
CA LEU A 118 2.62 5.15 -17.82
C LEU A 118 3.01 6.47 -18.51
N SER A 119 2.74 6.62 -19.81
CA SER A 119 3.13 7.81 -20.60
C SER A 119 2.64 9.14 -20.02
N HIS A 120 1.49 9.15 -19.35
CA HIS A 120 0.93 10.33 -18.68
C HIS A 120 1.77 10.82 -17.48
N LEU A 121 2.63 9.98 -16.90
CA LEU A 121 3.56 10.36 -15.84
C LEU A 121 4.79 11.10 -16.38
N ASN A 122 5.11 10.93 -17.67
CA ASN A 122 6.29 11.50 -18.32
C ASN A 122 6.10 12.94 -18.88
N GLY A 123 4.88 13.50 -18.93
CA GLY A 123 4.67 14.74 -19.68
C GLY A 123 3.47 15.61 -19.31
N ARG A 124 3.78 16.89 -18.98
CA ARG A 124 2.93 18.11 -19.04
C ARG A 124 1.43 17.90 -18.83
N CYS A 125 1.03 17.65 -17.59
CA CYS A 125 -0.39 17.63 -17.24
C CYS A 125 -1.04 19.02 -17.38
N GLY A 126 -2.11 19.10 -18.17
CA GLY A 126 -2.99 20.27 -18.25
C GLY A 126 -3.74 20.54 -16.94
N MET A 127 -4.39 21.72 -16.84
CA MET A 127 -5.05 22.20 -15.60
C MET A 127 -6.06 21.22 -14.97
N HIS A 128 -6.72 20.36 -15.77
CA HIS A 128 -7.64 19.34 -15.26
C HIS A 128 -6.95 18.16 -14.58
N CYS A 129 -5.73 17.81 -15.01
CA CYS A 129 -4.92 16.81 -14.33
C CYS A 129 -4.29 17.37 -13.04
N LEU A 130 -4.07 18.70 -12.97
CA LEU A 130 -3.61 19.37 -11.74
C LEU A 130 -4.64 19.30 -10.61
N THR A 131 -5.94 19.38 -10.89
CA THR A 131 -6.97 19.36 -9.84
C THR A 131 -7.35 17.95 -9.40
N SER A 132 -7.59 17.03 -10.35
CA SER A 132 -7.85 15.62 -10.01
C SER A 132 -6.60 14.93 -9.46
N GLY A 133 -5.44 15.19 -10.08
CA GLY A 133 -4.14 14.74 -9.59
C GLY A 133 -3.75 15.40 -8.28
N GLY A 134 -4.12 16.66 -8.05
CA GLY A 134 -3.91 17.35 -6.78
C GLY A 134 -4.70 16.72 -5.63
N LEU A 135 -5.98 16.39 -5.84
CA LEU A 135 -6.79 15.68 -4.85
C LEU A 135 -6.29 14.24 -4.64
N ALA A 136 -6.01 13.50 -5.71
CA ALA A 136 -5.45 12.16 -5.61
C ALA A 136 -4.09 12.16 -4.88
N CYS A 137 -3.26 13.17 -5.14
CA CYS A 137 -2.01 13.39 -4.44
C CYS A 137 -2.27 13.71 -2.96
N LEU A 138 -3.22 14.60 -2.64
CA LEU A 138 -3.57 14.91 -1.25
C LEU A 138 -4.09 13.68 -0.48
N PHE A 139 -4.96 12.88 -1.09
CA PHE A 139 -5.40 11.60 -0.52
C PHE A 139 -4.23 10.63 -0.36
N GLY A 140 -3.37 10.58 -1.39
CA GLY A 140 -2.07 9.90 -1.39
C GLY A 140 -1.21 10.25 -0.18
N MET A 141 -1.10 11.55 0.06
CA MET A 141 -0.33 12.14 1.13
C MET A 141 -0.92 11.77 2.50
N LEU A 142 -2.24 11.87 2.68
CA LEU A 142 -2.91 11.54 3.94
C LEU A 142 -2.73 10.07 4.33
N GLU A 143 -2.95 9.14 3.40
CA GLU A 143 -2.80 7.70 3.69
C GLU A 143 -1.32 7.32 3.89
N ALA A 144 -0.37 7.97 3.20
CA ALA A 144 1.07 7.76 3.43
C ALA A 144 1.56 8.18 4.83
N VAL A 145 0.81 9.04 5.53
CA VAL A 145 1.10 9.48 6.89
C VAL A 145 0.10 8.96 7.92
N ASP A 146 -0.86 8.12 7.52
CA ASP A 146 -1.96 7.67 8.39
C ASP A 146 -1.46 6.96 9.66
N PRO A 147 -0.51 5.99 9.60
CA PRO A 147 0.03 5.37 10.81
C PRO A 147 0.71 6.37 11.75
N ALA A 148 1.30 7.43 11.19
CA ALA A 148 1.93 8.51 11.94
C ALA A 148 0.90 9.45 12.59
N LEU A 149 -0.19 9.77 11.87
CA LEU A 149 -1.31 10.55 12.41
C LEU A 149 -2.01 9.78 13.54
N ASP A 150 -2.22 8.49 13.39
CA ASP A 150 -2.82 7.63 14.41
C ASP A 150 -1.91 7.48 15.64
N ALA A 151 -0.59 7.36 15.42
CA ALA A 151 0.39 7.42 16.50
C ALA A 151 0.33 8.75 17.27
N TRP A 152 0.22 9.86 16.55
CA TRP A 152 0.10 11.19 17.17
C TRP A 152 -1.23 11.34 17.90
N ALA A 153 -2.33 10.87 17.34
CA ALA A 153 -3.65 10.85 17.97
C ALA A 153 -3.64 10.04 19.28
N ALA A 154 -3.02 8.85 19.27
CA ALA A 154 -2.85 8.02 20.46
C ALA A 154 -2.00 8.71 21.55
N ALA A 155 -0.92 9.39 21.15
CA ALA A 155 -0.09 10.18 22.07
C ALA A 155 -0.84 11.40 22.63
N ASN A 156 -1.62 12.09 21.79
CA ASN A 156 -2.47 13.20 22.22
C ASN A 156 -3.52 12.72 23.23
N ALA A 157 -4.14 11.56 22.98
CA ALA A 157 -5.06 10.94 23.93
C ALA A 157 -4.38 10.76 25.30
N TYR A 158 -3.10 10.34 25.35
CA TYR A 158 -2.35 10.24 26.60
C TYR A 158 -2.30 11.55 27.39
N SER A 159 -1.97 12.64 26.70
CA SER A 159 -1.88 13.97 27.32
C SER A 159 -3.23 14.55 27.76
N LEU A 160 -4.33 14.10 27.15
CA LEU A 160 -5.70 14.55 27.45
C LEU A 160 -6.39 13.67 28.50
N TYR A 161 -5.83 12.50 28.82
CA TYR A 161 -6.44 11.49 29.67
C TYR A 161 -6.27 11.81 31.16
N THR A 162 -6.92 12.89 31.61
CA THR A 162 -6.97 13.31 33.02
C THR A 162 -7.81 12.36 33.88
N GLY A 163 -7.69 12.45 35.21
CA GLY A 163 -8.49 11.64 36.15
C GLY A 163 -10.01 11.70 35.90
N PRO A 164 -10.62 12.89 35.74
CA PRO A 164 -12.04 13.01 35.41
C PRO A 164 -12.41 12.38 34.05
N VAL A 165 -11.59 12.57 33.02
CA VAL A 165 -11.80 11.97 31.69
C VAL A 165 -11.74 10.45 31.77
N ARG A 166 -10.79 9.90 32.54
CA ARG A 166 -10.66 8.46 32.78
C ARG A 166 -11.91 7.88 33.45
N GLN A 167 -12.47 8.57 34.45
CA GLN A 167 -13.68 8.12 35.13
C GLN A 167 -14.87 8.08 34.18
N LYS A 168 -15.11 9.16 33.42
CA LYS A 168 -16.17 9.22 32.40
C LYS A 168 -15.99 8.14 31.33
N PHE A 169 -14.77 7.94 30.84
CA PHE A 169 -14.46 6.88 29.88
C PHE A 169 -14.79 5.51 30.47
N THR A 170 -14.30 5.20 31.66
CA THR A 170 -14.55 3.89 32.31
C THR A 170 -16.04 3.65 32.51
N ALA A 171 -16.78 4.67 32.96
CA ALA A 171 -18.22 4.59 33.19
C ALA A 171 -18.99 4.25 31.89
N SER A 172 -18.58 4.82 30.74
CA SER A 172 -19.22 4.53 29.43
C SER A 172 -19.06 3.07 28.95
N TRP A 173 -18.24 2.25 29.63
CA TRP A 173 -18.04 0.84 29.30
C TRP A 173 -18.57 -0.12 30.38
N GLU A 174 -19.26 0.38 31.40
CA GLU A 174 -19.81 -0.47 32.48
C GLU A 174 -20.81 -1.51 31.96
N GLY A 175 -21.52 -1.21 30.87
CA GLY A 175 -22.45 -2.14 30.21
C GLY A 175 -21.79 -3.31 29.46
N ALA A 176 -20.47 -3.31 29.30
CA ALA A 176 -19.74 -4.34 28.56
C ALA A 176 -18.63 -4.95 29.43
N PRO A 177 -18.91 -5.95 30.30
CA PRO A 177 -18.02 -6.31 31.41
C PRO A 177 -16.59 -6.71 30.99
N LEU A 178 -16.43 -7.47 29.91
CA LEU A 178 -15.11 -7.86 29.42
C LEU A 178 -14.33 -6.68 28.82
N VAL A 179 -15.00 -5.88 27.98
CA VAL A 179 -14.38 -4.73 27.30
C VAL A 179 -14.12 -3.61 28.30
N GLY A 180 -15.07 -3.36 29.22
CA GLY A 180 -14.97 -2.42 30.33
C GLY A 180 -13.83 -2.77 31.29
N TRP A 181 -13.61 -4.05 31.61
CA TRP A 181 -12.44 -4.47 32.39
C TRP A 181 -11.12 -4.13 31.69
N LEU A 182 -11.03 -4.43 30.39
CA LEU A 182 -9.85 -4.13 29.58
C LEU A 182 -9.60 -2.62 29.50
N VAL A 183 -10.67 -1.85 29.25
CA VAL A 183 -10.70 -0.38 29.22
C VAL A 183 -10.27 0.22 30.55
N ALA A 184 -10.80 -0.24 31.68
CA ALA A 184 -10.47 0.28 33.00
C ALA A 184 -8.98 0.05 33.35
N ARG A 185 -8.44 -1.09 32.91
CA ARG A 185 -7.07 -1.51 33.22
C ARG A 185 -6.02 -0.85 32.33
N LEU A 186 -6.24 -0.80 31.02
CA LEU A 186 -5.30 -0.22 30.07
C LEU A 186 -5.45 1.30 29.98
N GLY A 187 -6.69 1.80 30.02
CA GLY A 187 -7.02 3.17 29.66
C GLY A 187 -7.05 3.39 28.15
N LEU A 188 -7.70 4.49 27.75
CA LEU A 188 -7.90 4.87 26.35
C LEU A 188 -6.61 5.00 25.52
N PRO A 189 -5.54 5.66 26.03
CA PRO A 189 -4.32 5.83 25.24
C PRO A 189 -3.62 4.51 24.95
N ALA A 190 -3.59 3.59 25.93
CA ALA A 190 -2.96 2.29 25.77
C ALA A 190 -3.76 1.38 24.82
N ILE A 191 -5.09 1.52 24.78
CA ILE A 191 -5.93 0.82 23.80
C ILE A 191 -5.62 1.30 22.39
N LEU A 192 -5.65 2.61 22.15
CA LEU A 192 -5.33 3.20 20.84
C LEU A 192 -3.93 2.78 20.36
N PHE A 193 -2.94 2.84 21.26
CA PHE A 193 -1.58 2.42 20.95
C PHE A 193 -1.47 0.91 20.68
N SER A 194 -2.23 0.08 21.40
CA SER A 194 -2.23 -1.38 21.19
C SER A 194 -2.89 -1.76 19.86
N ILE A 195 -3.97 -1.07 19.47
CA ILE A 195 -4.61 -1.24 18.16
C ILE A 195 -3.63 -0.91 17.04
N LEU A 196 -2.97 0.26 17.14
CA LEU A 196 -1.97 0.69 16.17
C LEU A 196 -0.82 -0.31 16.07
N LEU A 197 -0.17 -0.66 17.19
CA LEU A 197 0.94 -1.62 17.20
C LEU A 197 0.52 -3.00 16.67
N GLY A 198 -0.67 -3.46 17.05
CA GLY A 198 -1.22 -4.73 16.60
C GLY A 198 -1.44 -4.75 15.08
N SER A 199 -2.04 -3.68 14.53
CA SER A 199 -2.22 -3.54 13.09
C SER A 199 -0.89 -3.47 12.36
N MET A 200 0.02 -2.62 12.80
CA MET A 200 1.35 -2.48 12.21
C MET A 200 2.11 -3.81 12.21
N LEU A 201 2.04 -4.58 13.29
CA LEU A 201 2.67 -5.91 13.35
C LEU A 201 2.04 -6.87 12.35
N CYS A 202 0.71 -6.90 12.25
CA CYS A 202 0.00 -7.72 11.27
C CYS A 202 0.39 -7.35 9.83
N GLN A 203 0.46 -6.04 9.52
CA GLN A 203 0.88 -5.53 8.21
C GLN A 203 2.34 -5.88 7.91
N LEU A 204 3.24 -5.75 8.90
CA LEU A 204 4.65 -6.11 8.75
C LEU A 204 4.83 -7.62 8.53
N ILE A 205 4.08 -8.47 9.24
CA ILE A 205 4.09 -9.92 9.02
C ILE A 205 3.61 -10.24 7.60
N ALA A 206 2.53 -9.61 7.14
CA ALA A 206 2.01 -9.77 5.79
C ALA A 206 3.02 -9.32 4.73
N LEU A 207 3.70 -8.18 4.95
CA LEU A 207 4.77 -7.69 4.10
C LEU A 207 5.94 -8.69 4.03
N CYS A 208 6.45 -9.14 5.17
CA CYS A 208 7.52 -10.15 5.23
C CYS A 208 7.14 -11.44 4.50
N TRP A 209 5.90 -11.90 4.66
CA TRP A 209 5.40 -13.09 3.98
C TRP A 209 5.35 -12.91 2.45
N LEU A 210 4.91 -11.74 1.96
CA LEU A 210 4.94 -11.42 0.54
C LEU A 210 6.39 -11.39 0.02
N VAL A 211 7.29 -10.66 0.69
CA VAL A 211 8.70 -10.57 0.29
C VAL A 211 9.35 -11.95 0.19
N GLN A 212 9.15 -12.82 1.19
CA GLN A 212 9.66 -14.19 1.17
C GLN A 212 9.09 -15.01 0.01
N ARG A 213 7.79 -14.85 -0.28
CA ARG A 213 7.13 -15.51 -1.42
C ARG A 213 7.67 -15.01 -2.76
N HIS A 214 8.11 -13.76 -2.85
CA HIS A 214 8.68 -13.17 -4.08
C HIS A 214 10.11 -13.57 -4.34
N ALA A 215 10.96 -13.60 -3.30
CA ALA A 215 12.37 -13.96 -3.44
C ALA A 215 12.57 -15.29 -4.20
N GLY A 216 11.70 -16.29 -4.01
CA GLY A 216 11.78 -17.59 -4.71
C GLY A 216 11.17 -17.64 -6.12
N ARG A 217 10.59 -16.54 -6.62
CA ARG A 217 9.94 -16.49 -7.95
C ARG A 217 10.67 -15.60 -8.95
N PHE A 218 11.49 -14.66 -8.49
CA PHE A 218 12.16 -13.66 -9.33
C PHE A 218 13.14 -14.25 -10.35
N ASP A 219 13.86 -15.31 -10.01
CA ASP A 219 14.79 -15.99 -10.94
C ASP A 219 14.08 -16.54 -12.20
N LYS A 220 12.75 -16.72 -12.14
CA LYS A 220 11.94 -17.16 -13.28
C LYS A 220 11.54 -16.02 -14.22
N PHE A 221 11.74 -14.76 -13.82
CA PHE A 221 11.33 -13.58 -14.56
C PHE A 221 12.40 -13.00 -15.47
N GLU A 222 13.68 -13.13 -15.11
CA GLU A 222 14.79 -12.62 -15.92
C GLU A 222 15.01 -13.44 -17.23
N GLY A 223 14.19 -14.46 -17.50
CA GLY A 223 14.11 -15.16 -18.79
C GLY A 223 12.94 -14.70 -19.69
N ASP A 224 12.57 -15.52 -20.68
CA ASP A 224 11.33 -15.38 -21.50
C ASP A 224 10.06 -15.62 -20.64
N GLY A 225 9.90 -14.84 -19.56
CA GLY A 225 8.77 -14.96 -18.66
C GLY A 225 7.45 -14.78 -19.41
N ASP A 226 6.58 -15.78 -19.25
CA ASP A 226 5.20 -15.81 -19.77
C ASP A 226 4.38 -14.61 -19.23
N GLU A 227 3.34 -14.21 -19.94
CA GLU A 227 2.45 -13.09 -19.59
C GLU A 227 1.86 -13.24 -18.17
N GLU A 228 1.53 -14.48 -17.78
CA GLU A 228 1.06 -14.81 -16.43
C GLU A 228 2.09 -14.45 -15.35
N ALA A 229 3.38 -14.63 -15.64
CA ALA A 229 4.43 -14.25 -14.71
C ALA A 229 4.41 -12.74 -14.52
N VAL A 230 4.51 -11.95 -15.60
CA VAL A 230 4.54 -10.48 -15.56
C VAL A 230 3.33 -9.92 -14.81
N PHE A 231 2.13 -10.42 -15.12
CA PHE A 231 0.91 -10.09 -14.41
C PHE A 231 1.03 -10.38 -12.89
N ALA A 232 1.48 -11.59 -12.54
CA ALA A 232 1.65 -11.97 -11.14
C ALA A 232 2.66 -11.07 -10.42
N MET A 233 3.73 -10.61 -11.09
CA MET A 233 4.69 -9.67 -10.52
C MET A 233 4.05 -8.33 -10.20
N TRP A 234 3.40 -7.68 -11.17
CA TRP A 234 2.72 -6.39 -10.94
C TRP A 234 1.64 -6.49 -9.87
N TYR A 235 0.87 -7.58 -9.90
CA TYR A 235 -0.13 -7.86 -8.89
C TYR A 235 0.46 -7.89 -7.48
N ASN A 236 1.56 -8.60 -7.31
CA ASN A 236 2.23 -8.73 -6.03
C ASN A 236 2.91 -7.44 -5.56
N TRP A 237 3.47 -6.68 -6.49
CA TRP A 237 4.10 -5.38 -6.21
C TRP A 237 3.07 -4.36 -5.78
N LYS A 238 1.93 -4.31 -6.47
CA LYS A 238 0.75 -3.54 -6.06
C LYS A 238 0.36 -3.86 -4.61
N HIS A 239 0.28 -5.14 -4.24
CA HIS A 239 -0.03 -5.55 -2.85
C HIS A 239 1.04 -5.13 -1.86
N THR A 240 2.31 -5.27 -2.22
CA THR A 240 3.44 -4.81 -1.39
C THR A 240 3.32 -3.31 -1.12
N THR A 241 3.03 -2.51 -2.16
CA THR A 241 2.83 -1.07 -2.02
C THR A 241 1.56 -0.68 -1.29
N ASP A 242 0.47 -1.46 -1.40
CA ASP A 242 -0.75 -1.24 -0.62
C ASP A 242 -0.46 -1.40 0.87
N ILE A 243 0.14 -2.54 1.26
CA ILE A 243 0.50 -2.82 2.66
C ILE A 243 1.50 -1.80 3.19
N GLY A 244 2.46 -1.39 2.36
CA GLY A 244 3.47 -0.41 2.74
C GLY A 244 2.98 1.04 2.80
N GLY A 245 1.75 1.36 2.38
CA GLY A 245 1.28 2.75 2.31
C GLY A 245 1.98 3.58 1.22
N LEU A 246 2.42 2.94 0.14
CA LEU A 246 3.14 3.55 -0.99
C LEU A 246 2.18 3.86 -2.14
N LEU A 247 1.26 4.80 -1.94
CA LEU A 247 0.12 5.00 -2.83
C LEU A 247 0.46 5.44 -4.26
N ILE A 248 1.49 6.26 -4.46
CA ILE A 248 1.88 6.70 -5.81
C ILE A 248 2.37 5.48 -6.59
N LEU A 249 3.21 4.65 -5.96
CA LEU A 249 3.69 3.42 -6.59
C LEU A 249 2.57 2.37 -6.72
N HIS A 250 1.65 2.31 -5.77
CA HIS A 250 0.46 1.47 -5.89
C HIS A 250 -0.34 1.84 -7.15
N ASP A 251 -0.62 3.12 -7.40
CA ASP A 251 -1.32 3.57 -8.61
C ASP A 251 -0.56 3.22 -9.89
N VAL A 252 0.78 3.35 -9.88
CA VAL A 252 1.64 2.92 -10.99
C VAL A 252 1.48 1.41 -11.25
N PHE A 253 1.58 0.58 -10.22
CA PHE A 253 1.43 -0.87 -10.37
C PHE A 253 0.01 -1.30 -10.71
N ASP A 254 -1.00 -0.55 -10.28
CA ASP A 254 -2.39 -0.76 -10.68
C ASP A 254 -2.58 -0.52 -12.17
N LYS A 255 -2.02 0.57 -12.71
CA LYS A 255 -2.05 0.86 -14.15
C LYS A 255 -1.29 -0.17 -14.97
N LEU A 256 -0.12 -0.60 -14.50
CA LEU A 256 0.63 -1.68 -15.14
C LEU A 256 -0.18 -2.98 -15.15
N LEU A 257 -0.79 -3.35 -14.03
CA LEU A 257 -1.66 -4.52 -13.94
C LEU A 257 -2.85 -4.44 -14.91
N HIS A 258 -3.48 -3.27 -15.03
CA HIS A 258 -4.57 -3.05 -15.97
C HIS A 258 -4.11 -3.14 -17.43
N ALA A 259 -2.92 -2.64 -17.76
CA ALA A 259 -2.36 -2.77 -19.09
C ALA A 259 -2.15 -4.25 -19.48
N GLU A 260 -1.67 -5.09 -18.55
CA GLU A 260 -1.55 -6.53 -18.81
C GLU A 260 -2.92 -7.21 -19.02
N LEU A 261 -3.93 -6.80 -18.25
CA LEU A 261 -5.30 -7.34 -18.40
C LEU A 261 -5.94 -6.97 -19.74
N GLU A 262 -5.64 -5.79 -20.28
CA GLU A 262 -6.16 -5.35 -21.58
C GLU A 262 -5.54 -6.13 -22.75
N GLN A 263 -4.35 -6.70 -22.57
CA GLN A 263 -3.69 -7.52 -23.59
C GLN A 263 -4.14 -8.98 -23.61
N ASP A 264 -4.71 -9.48 -22.52
CA ASP A 264 -5.13 -10.87 -22.40
C ASP A 264 -6.40 -11.17 -23.20
N GLU A 265 -6.24 -11.40 -24.51
CA GLU A 265 -7.31 -11.74 -25.45
C GLU A 265 -8.05 -13.03 -25.05
N ASP A 266 -7.33 -13.98 -24.44
CA ASP A 266 -7.85 -15.28 -24.03
C ASP A 266 -8.61 -15.23 -22.69
N SER A 267 -8.61 -14.08 -22.00
CA SER A 267 -9.17 -13.92 -20.66
C SER A 267 -8.65 -15.00 -19.69
N LYS A 268 -7.37 -15.38 -19.81
CA LYS A 268 -6.67 -16.31 -18.91
C LYS A 268 -6.35 -15.65 -17.58
N LEU A 269 -5.97 -14.38 -17.62
CA LEU A 269 -5.80 -13.50 -16.47
C LEU A 269 -7.18 -13.15 -15.92
N TYR A 270 -7.34 -13.35 -14.63
CA TYR A 270 -8.55 -12.93 -13.94
C TYR A 270 -8.36 -11.49 -13.45
N PRO A 271 -9.36 -10.61 -13.51
CA PRO A 271 -9.29 -9.33 -12.83
C PRO A 271 -9.23 -9.58 -11.32
N VAL A 272 -8.03 -9.73 -10.78
CA VAL A 272 -7.81 -9.94 -9.36
C VAL A 272 -7.84 -8.59 -8.67
N VAL A 273 -9.03 -7.97 -8.60
CA VAL A 273 -9.26 -6.93 -7.61
C VAL A 273 -9.55 -7.64 -6.29
N ASP A 274 -8.53 -8.20 -5.64
CA ASP A 274 -8.69 -8.78 -4.30
C ASP A 274 -7.95 -7.96 -3.26
N ARG A 275 -8.55 -6.85 -2.83
CA ARG A 275 -8.05 -6.05 -1.71
C ARG A 275 -8.43 -6.62 -0.35
N PHE A 276 -9.01 -7.82 -0.28
CA PHE A 276 -9.52 -8.35 0.98
C PHE A 276 -8.39 -8.54 2.02
N HIS A 277 -7.19 -8.88 1.53
CA HIS A 277 -5.99 -9.00 2.34
C HIS A 277 -5.59 -7.71 3.07
N SER A 278 -5.77 -6.54 2.46
CA SER A 278 -5.54 -5.25 3.12
C SER A 278 -6.77 -4.74 3.87
N PHE A 279 -7.98 -5.11 3.43
CA PHE A 279 -9.23 -4.65 4.04
C PHE A 279 -9.41 -5.07 5.50
N ILE A 280 -9.22 -6.34 5.85
CA ILE A 280 -9.37 -6.79 7.23
C ILE A 280 -8.40 -6.04 8.18
N PRO A 281 -7.07 -6.09 7.97
CA PRO A 281 -6.15 -5.43 8.89
C PRO A 281 -6.34 -3.91 8.92
N LYS A 282 -6.46 -3.24 7.76
CA LYS A 282 -6.57 -1.77 7.71
C LYS A 282 -7.93 -1.26 8.18
N VAL A 283 -9.04 -1.87 7.76
CA VAL A 283 -10.39 -1.35 8.07
C VAL A 283 -10.93 -1.94 9.36
N VAL A 284 -10.96 -3.27 9.47
CA VAL A 284 -11.66 -3.95 10.56
C VAL A 284 -10.83 -3.95 11.84
N ALA A 285 -9.52 -4.21 11.73
CA ALA A 285 -8.66 -4.32 12.90
C ALA A 285 -8.07 -2.97 13.36
N GLU A 286 -7.94 -1.99 12.47
CA GLU A 286 -7.27 -0.71 12.75
C GLU A 286 -8.20 0.49 12.65
N ALA A 287 -8.61 0.88 11.43
CA ALA A 287 -9.27 2.16 11.21
C ALA A 287 -10.62 2.26 11.91
N LEU A 288 -11.46 1.21 11.92
CA LEU A 288 -12.76 1.25 12.60
C LEU A 288 -12.63 1.32 14.14
N PRO A 289 -11.85 0.44 14.81
CA PRO A 289 -11.60 0.58 16.23
C PRO A 289 -10.93 1.91 16.59
N GLY A 290 -9.90 2.32 15.83
CA GLY A 290 -9.22 3.60 15.99
C GLY A 290 -10.18 4.76 15.91
N PHE A 291 -11.01 4.80 14.86
CA PHE A 291 -12.04 5.82 14.65
C PHE A 291 -13.02 5.90 15.82
N TRP A 292 -13.53 4.76 16.30
CA TRP A 292 -14.45 4.70 17.45
C TRP A 292 -13.84 5.31 18.72
N PHE A 293 -12.61 4.90 19.05
CA PHE A 293 -11.91 5.39 20.23
C PHE A 293 -11.50 6.85 20.10
N GLN A 294 -11.12 7.28 18.89
CA GLN A 294 -10.75 8.66 18.61
C GLN A 294 -11.94 9.63 18.73
N ILE A 295 -13.11 9.25 18.22
CA ILE A 295 -14.36 9.99 18.48
C ILE A 295 -14.63 10.06 19.98
N THR A 296 -14.38 8.96 20.71
CA THR A 296 -14.61 8.93 22.16
C THR A 296 -13.66 9.86 22.91
N VAL A 297 -12.37 9.91 22.56
CA VAL A 297 -11.42 10.91 23.09
C VAL A 297 -11.95 12.31 22.82
N PHE A 298 -12.33 12.58 21.57
CA PHE A 298 -12.78 13.89 21.12
C PHE A 298 -14.04 14.34 21.87
N ALA A 299 -15.05 13.49 21.97
CA ALA A 299 -16.28 13.73 22.73
C ALA A 299 -15.99 14.07 24.20
N LEU A 300 -15.15 13.28 24.87
CA LEU A 300 -14.83 13.45 26.29
C LEU A 300 -14.02 14.71 26.59
N THR A 301 -13.29 15.21 25.60
CA THR A 301 -12.36 16.33 25.77
C THR A 301 -12.84 17.60 25.08
N TYR A 302 -13.98 17.57 24.39
CA TYR A 302 -14.50 18.64 23.53
C TYR A 302 -14.42 20.03 24.18
N ASP A 303 -14.93 20.18 25.41
CA ASP A 303 -14.98 21.46 26.12
C ASP A 303 -13.65 21.92 26.73
N SER A 304 -12.69 21.02 26.89
CA SER A 304 -11.45 21.24 27.66
C SER A 304 -10.17 21.11 26.83
N CYS A 305 -10.30 20.72 25.56
CA CYS A 305 -9.18 20.44 24.69
C CYS A 305 -8.56 21.73 24.14
N PRO A 306 -7.24 21.93 24.29
CA PRO A 306 -6.52 22.98 23.58
C PRO A 306 -6.72 22.90 22.07
N PHE A 307 -6.74 24.05 21.39
CA PHE A 307 -7.05 24.14 19.96
C PHE A 307 -6.14 23.28 19.06
N ASN A 308 -4.84 23.17 19.37
CA ASN A 308 -3.92 22.33 18.60
C ASN A 308 -4.30 20.84 18.66
N LYS A 309 -4.65 20.34 19.85
CA LYS A 309 -5.08 18.96 20.04
C LYS A 309 -6.47 18.71 19.43
N TYR A 310 -7.33 19.73 19.46
CA TYR A 310 -8.62 19.71 18.76
C TYR A 310 -8.43 19.49 17.26
N VAL A 311 -7.55 20.26 16.61
CA VAL A 311 -7.25 20.13 15.17
C VAL A 311 -6.70 18.75 14.84
N VAL A 312 -5.78 18.21 15.65
CA VAL A 312 -5.22 16.87 15.41
C VAL A 312 -6.30 15.79 15.54
N ASN A 313 -7.20 15.89 16.53
CA ASN A 313 -8.29 14.93 16.69
C ASN A 313 -9.25 14.95 15.49
N ILE A 314 -9.62 16.14 14.99
CA ILE A 314 -10.45 16.27 13.79
C ILE A 314 -9.72 15.75 12.55
N ALA A 315 -8.42 16.04 12.39
CA ALA A 315 -7.64 15.55 11.26
C ALA A 315 -7.55 14.01 11.25
N SER A 316 -7.29 13.39 12.41
CA SER A 316 -7.28 11.92 12.55
C SER A 316 -8.66 11.31 12.25
N ILE A 317 -9.74 11.85 12.81
CA ILE A 317 -11.11 11.41 12.50
C ILE A 317 -11.41 11.52 11.00
N THR A 318 -11.04 12.64 10.38
CA THR A 318 -11.26 12.87 8.94
C THR A 318 -10.46 11.88 8.11
N SER A 319 -9.21 11.59 8.50
CA SER A 319 -8.36 10.56 7.87
C SER A 319 -9.05 9.20 7.91
N SER A 320 -9.54 8.77 9.08
CA SER A 320 -10.25 7.50 9.21
C SER A 320 -11.53 7.45 8.37
N ILE A 321 -12.30 8.55 8.29
CA ILE A 321 -13.50 8.61 7.44
C ILE A 321 -13.13 8.40 5.97
N VAL A 322 -12.10 9.08 5.49
CA VAL A 322 -11.63 8.98 4.11
C VAL A 322 -11.11 7.56 3.82
N CYS A 323 -10.25 7.03 4.69
CA CYS A 323 -9.67 5.70 4.58
C CYS A 323 -10.77 4.61 4.52
N VAL A 324 -11.65 4.58 5.52
CA VAL A 324 -12.73 3.60 5.61
C VAL A 324 -13.70 3.74 4.43
N SER A 325 -14.06 4.96 4.03
CA SER A 325 -14.96 5.19 2.89
C SER A 325 -14.35 4.70 1.57
N ASN A 326 -13.07 5.00 1.33
CA ASN A 326 -12.40 4.58 0.10
C ASN A 326 -12.26 3.06 0.04
N LEU A 327 -11.83 2.42 1.13
CA LEU A 327 -11.66 0.97 1.18
C LEU A 327 -13.00 0.22 1.13
N LEU A 328 -14.05 0.73 1.79
CA LEU A 328 -15.41 0.19 1.65
C LEU A 328 -15.92 0.32 0.21
N ARG A 329 -15.76 1.48 -0.42
CA ARG A 329 -16.15 1.69 -1.82
C ARG A 329 -15.44 0.69 -2.73
N LEU A 330 -14.14 0.55 -2.61
CA LEU A 330 -13.34 -0.38 -3.40
C LEU A 330 -13.79 -1.84 -3.21
N GLN A 331 -14.00 -2.26 -1.95
CA GLN A 331 -14.51 -3.61 -1.68
C GLN A 331 -15.92 -3.85 -2.21
N MET A 332 -16.80 -2.85 -2.11
CA MET A 332 -18.15 -2.96 -2.66
C MET A 332 -18.12 -3.07 -4.18
N THR A 333 -17.26 -2.29 -4.87
CA THR A 333 -17.04 -2.42 -6.31
C THR A 333 -16.55 -3.83 -6.67
N THR A 334 -15.54 -4.35 -5.95
CA THR A 334 -15.04 -5.72 -6.12
C THR A 334 -16.14 -6.76 -5.93
N LEU A 335 -16.97 -6.63 -4.90
CA LEU A 335 -18.07 -7.56 -4.64
C LEU A 335 -19.12 -7.49 -5.76
N CYS A 336 -19.46 -6.30 -6.23
CA CYS A 336 -20.38 -6.11 -7.35
C CYS A 336 -19.84 -6.73 -8.65
N GLU A 337 -18.56 -6.54 -8.96
CA GLU A 337 -17.90 -7.16 -10.11
C GLU A 337 -17.92 -8.68 -9.98
N LYS A 338 -17.45 -9.22 -8.85
CA LYS A 338 -17.46 -10.66 -8.57
C LYS A 338 -18.86 -11.24 -8.73
N TRP A 339 -19.90 -10.58 -8.19
CA TRP A 339 -21.29 -10.99 -8.36
C TRP A 339 -21.70 -11.07 -9.84
N HIS A 340 -21.30 -10.10 -10.65
CA HIS A 340 -21.63 -10.05 -12.08
C HIS A 340 -20.90 -11.12 -12.90
N TYR A 341 -19.67 -11.49 -12.52
CA TYR A 341 -18.86 -12.49 -13.24
C TYR A 341 -19.02 -13.93 -12.74
N THR A 342 -19.45 -14.15 -11.49
CA THR A 342 -19.67 -15.48 -10.90
C THR A 342 -20.57 -16.42 -11.74
N PRO A 343 -21.68 -15.97 -12.35
CA PRO A 343 -22.51 -16.87 -13.16
C PRO A 343 -21.85 -17.31 -14.48
N LYS A 344 -20.81 -16.62 -14.95
CA LYS A 344 -20.16 -16.90 -16.25
C LYS A 344 -19.00 -17.89 -16.15
N ARG A 345 -18.36 -18.02 -14.98
CA ARG A 345 -17.27 -18.97 -14.72
C ARG A 345 -17.42 -19.52 -13.29
N PRO A 346 -18.20 -20.59 -13.09
CA PRO A 346 -18.38 -21.21 -11.78
C PRO A 346 -17.12 -21.98 -11.38
N SER A 347 -16.04 -21.26 -11.08
CA SER A 347 -14.93 -21.82 -10.32
C SER A 347 -15.37 -21.93 -8.86
N ALA A 348 -15.37 -23.15 -8.31
CA ALA A 348 -15.77 -23.42 -6.94
C ALA A 348 -14.97 -22.61 -5.90
N SER A 349 -13.74 -22.18 -6.23
CA SER A 349 -12.91 -21.35 -5.34
C SER A 349 -13.33 -19.88 -5.32
N ALA A 350 -13.83 -19.33 -6.43
CA ALA A 350 -14.21 -17.92 -6.53
C ALA A 350 -15.52 -17.60 -5.79
N GLY A 351 -16.51 -18.51 -5.85
CA GLY A 351 -17.77 -18.36 -5.14
C GLY A 351 -17.62 -18.42 -3.61
N GLY A 352 -16.73 -19.30 -3.10
CA GLY A 352 -16.51 -19.45 -1.66
C GLY A 352 -15.93 -18.20 -1.00
N LEU A 353 -14.95 -17.55 -1.64
CA LEU A 353 -14.35 -16.31 -1.13
C LEU A 353 -15.36 -15.15 -1.10
N TYR A 354 -16.25 -15.05 -2.08
CA TYR A 354 -17.30 -14.01 -2.10
C TYR A 354 -18.21 -14.09 -0.87
N TRP A 355 -18.71 -15.28 -0.53
CA TRP A 355 -19.63 -15.48 0.59
C TRP A 355 -18.97 -15.27 1.96
N LEU A 356 -17.66 -15.47 2.06
CA LEU A 356 -16.89 -15.16 3.27
C LEU A 356 -16.66 -13.65 3.42
N ASN A 357 -16.47 -12.92 2.31
CA ASN A 357 -16.12 -11.51 2.34
C ASN A 357 -17.34 -10.60 2.59
N LEU A 358 -18.52 -10.97 2.06
CA LEU A 358 -19.73 -10.15 2.15
C LEU A 358 -20.14 -9.81 3.60
N PRO A 359 -20.23 -10.76 4.56
CA PRO A 359 -20.56 -10.45 5.95
C PRO A 359 -19.57 -9.50 6.62
N VAL A 360 -18.27 -9.61 6.28
CA VAL A 360 -17.21 -8.76 6.83
C VAL A 360 -17.37 -7.32 6.35
N VAL A 361 -17.64 -7.14 5.05
CA VAL A 361 -17.88 -5.80 4.47
C VAL A 361 -19.16 -5.17 5.03
N LEU A 362 -20.24 -5.95 5.18
CA LEU A 362 -21.49 -5.46 5.77
C LEU A 362 -21.31 -5.07 7.26
N LEU A 363 -20.58 -5.88 8.03
CA LEU A 363 -20.25 -5.55 9.42
C LEU A 363 -19.43 -4.26 9.49
N ALA A 364 -18.40 -4.13 8.66
CA ALA A 364 -17.58 -2.92 8.59
C ALA A 364 -18.41 -1.68 8.22
N LEU A 365 -19.35 -1.80 7.28
CA LEU A 365 -20.27 -0.72 6.91
C LEU A 365 -21.18 -0.32 8.07
N CYS A 366 -21.76 -1.28 8.79
CA CYS A 366 -22.58 -1.01 9.97
C CYS A 366 -21.77 -0.29 11.07
N CYS A 367 -20.56 -0.78 11.37
CA CYS A 367 -19.65 -0.13 12.31
C CYS A 367 -19.26 1.28 11.87
N PHE A 368 -19.03 1.50 10.58
CA PHE A 368 -18.71 2.81 10.03
C PHE A 368 -19.87 3.80 10.22
N ILE A 369 -21.10 3.40 9.87
CA ILE A 369 -22.30 4.23 10.08
C ILE A 369 -22.50 4.53 11.57
N ALA A 370 -22.29 3.54 12.44
CA ALA A 370 -22.34 3.70 13.88
C ALA A 370 -21.31 4.73 14.39
N CYS A 371 -20.08 4.72 13.87
CA CYS A 371 -19.05 5.72 14.20
C CYS A 371 -19.46 7.12 13.72
N LEU A 372 -19.97 7.25 12.49
CA LEU A 372 -20.44 8.54 11.96
C LEU A 372 -21.60 9.12 12.79
N ALA A 373 -22.55 8.28 13.19
CA ALA A 373 -23.64 8.70 14.08
C ALA A 373 -23.10 9.19 15.43
N ARG A 374 -22.16 8.46 16.03
CA ARG A 374 -21.49 8.86 17.28
C ARG A 374 -20.72 10.17 17.13
N PHE A 375 -20.04 10.38 16.00
CA PHE A 375 -19.33 11.63 15.70
C PHE A 375 -20.30 12.81 15.59
N ALA A 376 -21.41 12.66 14.85
CA ALA A 376 -22.46 13.67 14.80
C ALA A 376 -23.04 13.99 16.19
N GLY A 377 -23.13 12.96 17.05
CA GLY A 377 -23.52 13.06 18.45
C GLY A 377 -22.72 14.06 19.28
N VAL A 378 -21.46 14.35 18.91
CA VAL A 378 -20.62 15.35 19.58
C VAL A 378 -21.24 16.74 19.54
N TRP A 379 -21.94 17.09 18.46
CA TRP A 379 -22.60 18.39 18.33
C TRP A 379 -24.08 18.38 18.71
N ILE A 380 -24.72 17.21 18.65
CA ILE A 380 -26.15 17.07 18.88
C ILE A 380 -26.47 16.87 20.37
N CYS A 381 -25.66 16.10 21.09
CA CYS A 381 -25.90 15.78 22.49
C CYS A 381 -25.33 16.89 23.42
N PRO A 382 -26.07 17.33 24.44
CA PRO A 382 -25.57 18.30 25.42
C PRO A 382 -24.33 17.84 26.18
N SER A 383 -24.16 16.52 26.35
CA SER A 383 -22.97 15.91 26.96
C SER A 383 -21.83 15.62 25.99
N HIS A 384 -22.02 15.92 24.70
CA HIS A 384 -21.12 15.55 23.60
C HIS A 384 -20.94 14.04 23.38
N ILE A 385 -21.65 13.19 24.14
CA ILE A 385 -21.52 11.74 24.11
C ILE A 385 -22.84 11.13 23.65
N LEU A 386 -22.83 10.50 22.47
CA LEU A 386 -23.93 9.67 21.98
C LEU A 386 -23.59 8.19 22.19
N GLU A 387 -24.34 7.53 23.07
CA GLU A 387 -24.37 6.08 23.18
C GLU A 387 -25.44 5.50 22.26
N LEU A 388 -25.06 4.58 21.37
CA LEU A 388 -26.00 4.02 20.39
C LEU A 388 -27.10 3.16 21.03
N SER A 389 -26.91 2.70 22.26
CA SER A 389 -27.90 1.91 23.01
C SER A 389 -28.85 2.76 23.87
N HIS A 390 -28.38 3.89 24.42
CA HIS A 390 -29.11 4.67 25.42
C HIS A 390 -29.42 6.12 25.00
N GLY A 391 -28.89 6.58 23.86
CA GLY A 391 -29.05 7.96 23.38
C GLY A 391 -27.97 8.90 23.91
N CYS A 392 -28.35 10.17 24.13
CA CYS A 392 -27.44 11.16 24.68
C CYS A 392 -27.25 10.93 26.18
N PHE A 393 -25.99 10.93 26.63
CA PHE A 393 -25.64 10.80 28.05
C PHE A 393 -25.98 12.07 28.85
#